data_AF-A0A8J5Z5T9-F1
#
_entry.id   AF-A0A8J5Z5T9-F1
#
_cell.length_a   1.000
_cell.length_b   1.000
_cell.length_c   1.000
_cell.angle_alpha   90.00
_cell.angle_beta   90.00
_cell.angle_gamma   90.00
#
_symmetry.space_group_name_H-M   'P 1'
#
loop_
_entity.id
_entity.type
_entity.pdbx_description
1 polymer ?
#
loop_
_entity_poly.entity_id
_entity_poly.type
_entity_poly.pdbx_seq_one_letter_code
_entity_poly.pdbx_strand_id
1 'polypeptide(L)'
;MLRYQWEDAVRFWNSKKGEEKLKDKRAEYEAIALSDSFVNLDDIDNRITIEVLSPERYGRLAAIHALANKAQVEVKRLRDQMAQMQASTVEQIAQLKAKATSKEAKAQRKYDELQLQLKVEAATREVEATRKYEELQLQLQNMMKMFQQS
;
A
#
# COMPACT_ATOMS: atom_id res chain seq x y z
N MET A 1 -18.05 -26.54 -25.22
CA MET A 1 -17.43 -27.88 -25.37
C MET A 1 -16.48 -28.00 -26.56
N LEU A 2 -16.69 -27.33 -27.71
CA LEU A 2 -15.84 -27.48 -28.89
C LEU A 2 -14.43 -26.85 -28.82
N ARG A 3 -14.21 -25.88 -27.91
CA ARG A 3 -12.91 -25.20 -27.78
C ARG A 3 -11.77 -26.12 -27.31
N TYR A 4 -12.08 -27.08 -26.43
CA TYR A 4 -11.10 -28.05 -25.93
C TYR A 4 -10.62 -29.02 -27.01
N GLN A 5 -11.51 -29.46 -27.91
CA GLN A 5 -11.13 -30.40 -28.97
C GLN A 5 -10.16 -29.79 -29.99
N TRP A 6 -10.20 -28.47 -30.19
CA TRP A 6 -9.31 -27.79 -31.14
C TRP A 6 -7.91 -27.63 -30.57
N GLU A 7 -7.78 -27.30 -29.28
CA GLU A 7 -6.48 -27.24 -28.59
C GLU A 7 -5.80 -28.62 -28.57
N ASP A 8 -6.57 -29.68 -28.33
CA ASP A 8 -6.06 -31.06 -28.36
C ASP A 8 -5.65 -31.50 -29.77
N ALA A 9 -6.44 -31.15 -30.79
CA ALA A 9 -6.08 -31.42 -32.19
C ALA A 9 -4.80 -30.68 -32.62
N VAL A 10 -4.63 -29.43 -32.18
CA VAL A 10 -3.41 -28.64 -32.44
C VAL A 10 -2.19 -29.22 -31.72
N ARG A 11 -2.35 -29.68 -30.47
CA ARG A 11 -1.28 -30.37 -29.73
C ARG A 11 -0.87 -31.67 -30.40
N PHE A 12 -1.85 -32.47 -30.83
CA PHE A 12 -1.62 -33.73 -31.54
C PHE A 12 -0.84 -33.51 -32.84
N TRP A 13 -1.27 -32.55 -33.67
CA TRP A 13 -0.58 -32.24 -34.93
C TRP A 13 0.85 -31.72 -34.74
N ASN A 14 1.06 -30.86 -33.74
CA ASN A 14 2.41 -30.37 -33.43
C ASN A 14 3.32 -31.49 -32.88
N SER A 15 2.79 -32.42 -32.08
CA SER A 15 3.53 -33.60 -31.61
C SER A 15 3.92 -34.49 -32.79
N LYS A 16 2.99 -34.77 -33.69
CA LYS A 16 3.22 -35.62 -34.86
C LYS A 16 4.28 -35.02 -35.81
N LYS A 17 4.24 -33.69 -35.99
CA LYS A 17 5.24 -32.95 -36.78
C LYS A 17 6.63 -32.96 -36.14
N GLY A 18 6.72 -32.95 -34.81
CA GLY A 18 8.00 -33.10 -34.09
C GLY A 18 8.57 -34.51 -34.22
N GLU A 19 7.71 -35.53 -34.16
CA GLU A 19 8.08 -36.93 -34.35
C GLU A 19 8.58 -37.22 -35.78
N GLU A 20 7.92 -36.67 -36.80
CA GLU A 20 8.37 -36.79 -38.20
C GLU A 20 9.75 -36.16 -38.41
N LYS A 21 10.00 -34.95 -37.90
CA LYS A 21 11.32 -34.32 -37.98
C LYS A 21 12.43 -35.12 -37.30
N LEU A 22 12.12 -35.79 -36.19
CA LEU A 22 13.06 -36.66 -35.49
C LEU A 22 13.37 -37.92 -36.32
N LYS A 23 12.35 -38.48 -37.01
CA LYS A 23 12.52 -39.64 -37.91
C LYS A 23 13.31 -39.25 -39.17
N ASP A 24 13.03 -38.10 -39.77
CA ASP A 24 13.76 -37.60 -40.94
C ASP A 24 15.24 -37.37 -40.62
N LYS A 25 15.53 -36.71 -39.49
CA LYS A 25 16.91 -36.46 -39.05
C LYS A 25 17.65 -37.76 -38.70
N ARG A 26 16.94 -38.75 -38.14
CA ARG A 26 17.47 -40.10 -37.90
C ARG A 26 17.84 -40.81 -39.19
N ALA A 27 16.97 -40.79 -40.19
CA ALA A 27 17.25 -41.41 -41.49
C ALA A 27 18.45 -40.75 -42.21
N GLU A 28 18.58 -39.42 -42.13
CA GLU A 28 19.76 -38.70 -42.66
C GLU A 28 21.06 -39.18 -42.00
N TYR A 29 21.08 -39.32 -40.67
CA TYR A 29 22.28 -39.74 -39.94
C TYR A 29 22.57 -41.24 -40.09
N GLU A 30 21.55 -42.10 -40.16
CA GLU A 30 21.70 -43.54 -40.45
C GLU A 30 22.27 -43.78 -41.86
N ALA A 31 21.87 -42.99 -42.86
CA ALA A 31 22.42 -43.06 -44.21
C ALA A 31 23.91 -42.67 -44.24
N ILE A 32 24.32 -41.68 -43.42
CA ILE A 32 25.72 -41.28 -43.28
C ILE A 32 26.53 -42.36 -42.56
N ALA A 33 26.00 -42.96 -41.49
CA ALA A 33 26.67 -44.03 -40.75
C ALA A 33 26.78 -45.34 -41.57
N LEU A 34 25.82 -45.62 -42.45
CA LEU A 34 25.92 -46.72 -43.41
C LEU A 34 27.03 -46.51 -44.44
N SER A 35 27.35 -45.25 -44.77
CA SER A 35 28.44 -44.91 -45.70
C SER A 35 29.80 -44.78 -45.03
N ASP A 36 29.84 -44.41 -43.75
CA ASP A 36 31.06 -44.17 -42.98
C ASP A 36 31.06 -45.15 -41.80
N SER A 37 31.72 -46.31 -41.97
CA SER A 37 31.58 -47.51 -41.13
C SER A 37 32.10 -47.35 -39.68
N PHE A 38 32.31 -46.12 -39.23
CA PHE A 38 32.90 -45.75 -37.95
C PHE A 38 31.89 -45.12 -36.98
N VAL A 39 30.67 -44.78 -37.44
CA VAL A 39 29.66 -44.12 -36.59
C VAL A 39 28.75 -45.16 -35.92
N ASN A 40 28.76 -45.22 -34.59
CA ASN A 40 27.91 -46.10 -33.79
C ASN A 40 26.46 -45.57 -33.73
N LEU A 41 25.45 -46.44 -33.78
CA LEU A 41 24.02 -46.07 -33.72
C LEU A 41 23.66 -45.30 -32.44
N ASP A 42 24.30 -45.62 -31.31
CA ASP A 42 24.12 -44.87 -30.05
C ASP A 42 24.64 -43.42 -30.13
N ASP A 43 25.64 -43.16 -30.99
CA ASP A 43 26.18 -41.81 -31.19
C ASP A 43 25.24 -40.93 -32.03
N ILE A 44 24.50 -41.55 -32.97
CA ILE A 44 23.46 -40.90 -33.77
C ILE A 44 22.30 -40.44 -32.88
N ASP A 45 21.83 -41.29 -31.97
CA ASP A 45 20.71 -40.97 -31.09
C ASP A 45 21.05 -39.87 -30.09
N ASN A 46 22.28 -39.87 -29.58
CA ASN A 46 22.80 -38.80 -28.74
C ASN A 46 22.93 -37.47 -29.52
N ARG A 47 23.42 -37.51 -30.75
CA ARG A 47 23.56 -36.32 -31.61
C ARG A 47 22.22 -35.71 -32.00
N ILE A 48 21.22 -36.53 -32.36
CA ILE A 48 19.85 -36.07 -32.66
C ILE A 48 19.19 -35.46 -31.42
N THR A 49 19.39 -36.07 -30.25
CA THR A 49 18.91 -35.52 -28.97
C THR A 49 19.54 -34.15 -28.68
N ILE A 50 20.83 -33.98 -28.97
CA ILE A 50 21.53 -32.70 -28.77
C ILE A 50 21.04 -31.64 -29.78
N GLU A 51 21.00 -31.94 -31.08
CA GLU A 51 20.68 -30.94 -32.11
C GLU A 51 19.18 -30.58 -32.18
N VAL A 52 18.29 -31.56 -31.99
CA VAL A 52 16.83 -31.35 -32.18
C VAL A 52 16.14 -30.99 -30.88
N LEU A 53 16.42 -31.69 -29.77
CA LEU A 53 15.69 -31.50 -28.51
C LEU A 53 16.31 -30.42 -27.60
N SER A 54 17.60 -30.11 -27.73
CA SER A 54 18.25 -29.13 -26.84
C SER A 54 17.83 -27.69 -27.09
N PRO A 55 17.84 -27.15 -28.33
CA PRO A 55 17.49 -25.73 -28.55
C PRO A 55 16.07 -25.39 -28.09
N GLU A 56 15.13 -26.30 -28.29
CA GLU A 56 13.73 -26.12 -27.87
C GLU A 56 13.55 -26.25 -26.35
N ARG A 57 14.37 -27.06 -25.67
CA ARG A 57 14.37 -27.16 -24.19
C ARG A 57 15.06 -25.97 -23.54
N TYR A 58 16.22 -25.54 -24.05
CA TYR A 58 16.93 -24.36 -23.55
C TYR A 58 16.15 -23.07 -23.81
N GLY A 59 15.52 -22.93 -24.99
CA GLY A 59 14.65 -21.80 -25.29
C GLY A 59 13.42 -21.72 -24.37
N ARG A 60 12.78 -22.87 -24.08
CA ARG A 60 11.68 -22.93 -23.10
C ARG A 60 12.13 -22.57 -21.69
N LEU A 61 13.27 -23.09 -21.23
CA LEU A 61 13.85 -22.74 -19.92
C LEU A 61 14.16 -21.23 -19.80
N ALA A 62 14.77 -20.64 -20.83
CA ALA A 62 15.06 -19.20 -20.86
C ALA A 62 13.78 -18.34 -20.82
N ALA A 63 12.75 -18.73 -21.57
CA ALA A 63 11.46 -18.05 -21.55
C ALA A 63 10.77 -18.14 -20.18
N ILE A 64 10.83 -19.31 -19.52
CA ILE A 64 10.27 -19.50 -18.17
C ILE A 64 10.99 -18.58 -17.16
N HIS A 65 12.32 -18.51 -17.20
CA HIS A 65 13.07 -17.60 -16.33
C HIS A 65 12.74 -16.12 -16.58
N ALA A 66 12.60 -15.71 -17.85
CA ALA A 66 12.23 -14.34 -18.19
C ALA A 66 10.83 -13.97 -17.67
N LEU A 67 9.86 -14.88 -17.79
CA LEU A 67 8.51 -14.71 -17.27
C LEU A 67 8.48 -14.67 -15.74
N ALA A 68 9.23 -15.54 -15.07
CA ALA A 68 9.36 -15.55 -13.62
C ALA A 68 9.96 -14.25 -13.10
N ASN A 69 11.03 -13.75 -13.74
CA ASN A 69 11.64 -12.47 -13.39
C ASN A 69 10.67 -11.31 -13.61
N LYS A 70 9.92 -11.30 -14.72
CA LYS A 70 8.90 -10.27 -14.99
C LYS A 70 7.80 -10.28 -13.93
N ALA A 71 7.31 -11.46 -13.55
CA ALA A 71 6.31 -11.60 -12.50
C ALA A 71 6.83 -11.09 -11.14
N GLN A 72 8.08 -11.38 -10.80
CA GLN A 72 8.71 -10.88 -9.57
C GLN A 72 8.82 -9.35 -9.55
N VAL A 73 9.22 -8.73 -10.67
CA VAL A 73 9.30 -7.27 -10.79
C VAL A 73 7.92 -6.63 -10.60
N GLU A 74 6.88 -7.19 -11.23
CA GLU A 74 5.53 -6.66 -11.13
C GLU A 74 4.94 -6.82 -9.71
N VAL A 75 5.18 -7.97 -9.06
CA VAL A 75 4.80 -8.19 -7.66
C VAL A 75 5.50 -7.18 -6.74
N LYS A 76 6.80 -6.91 -6.98
CA LYS A 76 7.54 -5.91 -6.20
C LYS A 76 6.97 -4.51 -6.40
N ARG A 77 6.73 -4.11 -7.66
CA ARG A 77 6.12 -2.82 -8.00
C ARG A 77 4.76 -2.61 -7.31
N LEU A 78 3.91 -3.64 -7.34
CA LEU A 78 2.61 -3.59 -6.66
C LEU A 78 2.76 -3.49 -5.14
N ARG A 79 3.72 -4.23 -4.54
CA ARG A 79 4.01 -4.12 -3.11
C ARG A 79 4.44 -2.71 -2.73
N ASP A 80 5.33 -2.11 -3.51
CA ASP A 80 5.82 -0.75 -3.26
C ASP A 80 4.67 0.27 -3.39
N GLN A 81 3.78 0.11 -4.38
CA GLN A 81 2.58 0.94 -4.50
C GLN A 81 1.62 0.78 -3.32
N MET A 82 1.37 -0.45 -2.88
CA MET A 82 0.53 -0.68 -1.70
C MET A 82 1.14 -0.04 -0.45
N ALA A 83 2.46 -0.15 -0.26
CA ALA A 83 3.16 0.48 0.84
C ALA A 83 3.05 2.02 0.79
N GLN A 84 3.18 2.61 -0.40
CA GLN A 84 3.01 4.05 -0.60
C GLN A 84 1.57 4.50 -0.29
N MET A 85 0.56 3.76 -0.76
CA MET A 85 -0.84 4.06 -0.46
C MET A 85 -1.12 3.95 1.04
N GLN A 86 -0.61 2.89 1.70
CA GLN A 86 -0.72 2.72 3.15
C GLN A 86 -0.07 3.87 3.90
N ALA A 87 1.14 4.29 3.52
CA ALA A 87 1.84 5.42 4.14
C ALA A 87 1.02 6.72 4.01
N SER A 88 0.47 6.99 2.82
CA SER A 88 -0.39 8.17 2.58
C SER A 88 -1.67 8.13 3.44
N THR A 89 -2.32 6.97 3.56
CA THR A 89 -3.51 6.82 4.42
C THR A 89 -3.17 7.05 5.89
N VAL A 90 -2.07 6.47 6.38
CA VAL A 90 -1.61 6.66 7.77
C VAL A 90 -1.29 8.13 8.04
N GLU A 91 -0.63 8.82 7.11
CA GLU A 91 -0.33 10.25 7.24
C GLU A 91 -1.61 11.10 7.32
N GLN A 92 -2.60 10.84 6.47
CA GLN A 92 -3.89 11.54 6.52
C GLN A 92 -4.63 11.31 7.84
N ILE A 93 -4.62 10.08 8.37
CA ILE A 93 -5.21 9.76 9.68
C ILE A 93 -4.50 10.54 10.79
N ALA A 94 -3.17 10.57 10.77
CA ALA A 94 -2.39 11.32 11.76
C ALA A 94 -2.69 12.83 11.71
N GLN A 95 -2.77 13.41 10.51
CA GLN A 95 -3.13 14.81 10.31
C GLN A 95 -4.54 15.13 10.83
N LEU A 96 -5.52 14.28 10.52
CA LEU A 96 -6.90 14.45 11.01
C LEU A 96 -6.96 14.37 12.53
N LYS A 97 -6.24 13.43 13.15
CA LYS A 97 -6.16 13.30 14.61
C LYS A 97 -5.49 14.51 15.27
N ALA A 98 -4.39 15.00 14.69
CA ALA A 98 -3.73 16.23 15.15
C ALA A 98 -4.66 17.46 15.02
N LYS A 99 -5.43 17.55 13.93
CA LYS A 99 -6.40 18.63 13.73
C LYS A 99 -7.56 18.55 14.71
N ALA A 100 -8.06 17.35 15.01
CA ALA A 100 -9.12 17.14 16.00
C ALA A 100 -8.66 17.56 17.41
N THR A 101 -7.51 17.07 17.86
CA THR A 101 -6.93 17.42 19.17
C THR A 101 -6.62 18.92 19.28
N SER A 102 -6.11 19.56 18.22
CA SER A 102 -5.90 21.01 18.18
C SER A 102 -7.21 21.79 18.33
N LYS A 103 -8.28 21.37 17.66
CA LYS A 103 -9.60 22.00 17.77
C LYS A 103 -10.19 21.84 19.17
N GLU A 104 -10.09 20.64 19.74
CA GLU A 104 -10.57 20.34 21.09
C GLU A 104 -9.82 21.16 22.15
N ALA A 105 -8.49 21.23 22.07
CA ALA A 105 -7.69 22.06 22.96
C ALA A 105 -8.04 23.56 22.86
N LYS A 106 -8.33 24.07 21.66
CA LYS A 106 -8.78 25.46 21.48
C LYS A 106 -10.16 25.70 22.10
N ALA A 107 -11.08 24.75 21.96
CA ALA A 107 -12.40 24.85 22.57
C ALA A 107 -12.30 24.85 24.11
N GLN A 108 -11.47 23.96 24.67
CA GLN A 108 -11.24 23.91 26.11
C GLN A 108 -10.65 25.20 26.65
N ARG A 109 -9.63 25.77 25.99
CA ARG A 109 -9.04 27.05 26.39
C ARG A 109 -10.07 28.18 26.43
N LYS A 110 -10.95 28.27 25.42
CA LYS A 110 -12.02 29.27 25.41
C LYS A 110 -13.01 29.07 26.55
N TYR A 111 -13.33 27.82 26.87
CA TYR A 111 -14.20 27.52 28.00
C TYR A 111 -13.56 27.96 29.31
N ASP A 112 -12.29 27.61 29.54
CA ASP A 112 -11.56 27.99 30.75
C ASP A 112 -11.42 29.52 30.88
N GLU A 113 -11.17 30.21 29.77
CA GLU A 113 -11.09 31.67 29.71
C GLU A 113 -12.42 32.34 30.08
N LEU A 114 -13.55 31.86 29.54
CA LEU A 114 -14.88 32.36 29.89
C LEU A 114 -15.23 32.09 31.36
N GLN A 115 -14.85 30.94 31.89
CA GLN A 115 -15.03 30.62 33.31
C GLN A 115 -14.24 31.58 34.21
N LEU A 116 -13.02 31.94 33.82
CA LEU A 116 -12.22 32.94 34.53
C LEU A 116 -12.82 34.34 34.44
N GLN A 117 -13.26 34.76 33.25
CA GLN A 117 -13.91 36.07 33.06
C GLN A 117 -15.16 36.20 33.94
N LEU A 118 -16.01 35.18 33.98
CA LEU A 118 -17.22 35.18 34.80
C LEU A 118 -16.90 35.29 36.31
N LYS A 119 -15.86 34.59 36.79
CA LYS A 119 -15.42 34.68 38.19
C LYS A 119 -14.87 36.06 38.53
N VAL A 120 -14.07 36.63 37.63
CA VAL A 120 -13.52 37.99 37.81
C VAL A 120 -14.65 39.00 37.83
N GLU A 121 -15.60 38.93 36.90
CA GLU A 121 -16.75 39.83 36.83
C GLU A 121 -17.68 39.70 38.04
N ALA A 122 -17.89 38.48 38.55
CA ALA A 122 -18.63 38.27 39.79
C ALA A 122 -17.91 38.94 40.98
N ALA A 123 -16.59 38.73 41.12
CA ALA A 123 -15.80 39.33 42.19
C ALA A 123 -15.76 40.87 42.10
N THR A 124 -15.63 41.45 40.90
CA THR A 124 -15.66 42.91 40.75
C THR A 124 -17.03 43.48 41.12
N ARG A 125 -18.13 42.82 40.73
CA ARG A 125 -19.49 43.23 41.13
C ARG A 125 -19.71 43.14 42.64
N GLU A 126 -19.19 42.12 43.30
CA GLU A 126 -19.26 42.02 44.77
C GLU A 126 -18.47 43.14 45.47
N VAL A 127 -17.27 43.45 44.98
CA VAL A 127 -16.46 44.57 45.50
C VAL A 127 -17.14 45.92 45.27
N GLU A 128 -17.77 46.13 44.12
CA GLU A 128 -18.54 47.36 43.86
C GLU A 128 -19.80 47.46 44.73
N ALA A 129 -20.51 46.35 44.94
CA ALA A 129 -21.70 46.31 45.78
C ALA A 129 -21.36 46.62 47.25
N THR A 130 -20.28 46.02 47.76
CA THR A 130 -19.79 46.28 49.13
C THR A 130 -19.35 47.73 49.31
N ARG A 131 -18.58 48.30 48.36
CA ARG A 131 -18.23 49.73 48.39
C ARG A 131 -19.43 50.65 48.45
N LYS A 132 -20.46 50.42 47.60
CA LYS A 132 -21.70 51.22 47.61
C LYS A 132 -22.43 51.12 48.96
N TYR A 133 -22.44 49.94 49.57
CA TYR A 133 -23.05 49.74 50.87
C TYR A 133 -22.31 50.50 51.98
N GLU A 134 -20.97 50.41 52.01
CA GLU A 134 -20.13 51.14 52.97
C GLU A 134 -20.28 52.66 52.83
N GLU A 135 -20.35 53.16 51.60
CA GLU A 135 -20.52 54.58 51.30
C GLU A 135 -21.90 55.09 51.77
N LEU A 136 -22.96 54.31 51.55
CA LEU A 136 -24.31 54.60 52.06
C LEU A 136 -24.37 54.60 53.59
N GLN A 137 -23.72 53.61 54.23
CA GLN A 137 -23.59 53.54 55.68
C GLN A 137 -22.92 54.80 56.25
N LEU A 138 -21.84 55.24 55.61
CA LEU A 138 -21.12 56.46 56.01
C LEU A 138 -21.98 57.72 55.86
N GLN A 139 -22.73 57.84 54.76
CA GLN A 139 -23.67 58.96 54.55
C GLN A 139 -24.75 59.01 55.64
N LEU A 140 -25.37 57.87 55.97
CA LEU A 140 -26.38 57.78 57.03
C LEU A 140 -25.81 58.17 58.40
N GLN A 141 -24.59 57.72 58.71
CA GLN A 141 -23.90 58.08 59.95
C GLN A 141 -23.66 59.60 60.05
N ASN A 142 -23.22 60.22 58.95
CA ASN A 142 -23.00 61.66 58.91
C ASN A 142 -24.29 62.46 59.12
N MET A 143 -25.40 62.05 58.49
CA MET A 143 -26.70 62.69 58.73
C MET A 143 -27.14 62.57 60.19
N MET A 144 -27.03 61.37 60.79
CA MET A 144 -27.39 61.17 62.21
C MET A 144 -26.60 62.09 63.15
N LYS A 145 -25.31 62.29 62.90
CA LYS A 145 -24.49 63.21 63.69
C LYS A 145 -24.96 64.66 63.56
N MET A 146 -25.31 65.13 62.36
CA MET A 146 -25.82 66.49 62.17
C MET A 146 -27.15 66.73 62.91
N PHE A 147 -28.05 65.75 62.91
CA PHE A 147 -29.33 65.86 63.63
C PHE A 147 -29.19 65.88 65.15
N GLN A 148 -28.17 65.22 65.71
CA GLN A 148 -27.92 65.21 67.15
C GLN A 148 -27.25 66.48 67.67
N GLN A 149 -26.63 67.26 66.79
CA GLN A 149 -25.88 68.48 67.13
C GLN A 149 -26.68 69.77 66.90
N SER A 150 -27.89 69.67 66.34
CA SER A 150 -28.81 70.78 66.11
C SER A 150 -29.88 70.85 67.19
#